data_AF-A0A4U7J6Z6-F1
#
_entry.id   AF-A0A4U7J6Z6-F1
#
_cell.length_a   1.000
_cell.length_b   1.000
_cell.length_c   1.000
_cell.angle_alpha   90.00
_cell.angle_beta   90.00
_cell.angle_gamma   90.00
#
_symmetry.space_group_name_H-M   'P 1'
#
loop_
_entity.id
_entity.type
_entity.pdbx_description
1 polymer ?
#
loop_
_entity_poly.entity_id
_entity_poly.type
_entity_poly.pdbx_seq_one_letter_code
_entity_poly.pdbx_strand_id
1 'polypeptide(L)'
;MKLKTGVLTTVLAITVIGALTVGAIGANNLFQISQEESEANLKAGIQANLISEKEKEMDEKIKKEMYENNEKVVKSDVKLAPQTPIELSAEKKVELDKWTKKGQTHVGVFKRKVQQISGKIPSGAKRVSLAEAKEIIENNDFETALKKLEEINITPDFEGGSGLSLVEYWLDDNGTERILAVKEEKTIFYKKMVDDLNAEKVEILKK
;
A
#
# COMPACT_ATOMS: atom_id res chain seq x y z
N MET A 1 37.45 38.42 11.75
CA MET A 1 38.08 37.13 12.14
C MET A 1 37.70 36.86 13.59
N LYS A 2 37.05 35.79 14.05
CA LYS A 2 36.53 34.54 13.49
C LYS A 2 35.22 34.24 14.26
N LEU A 3 34.16 33.80 13.58
CA LEU A 3 33.08 33.06 14.23
C LEU A 3 33.56 31.63 14.52
N LYS A 4 33.21 31.09 15.69
CA LYS A 4 32.97 29.65 15.85
C LYS A 4 31.78 29.41 16.78
N THR A 5 30.96 28.49 16.29
CA THR A 5 29.68 27.96 16.71
C THR A 5 29.77 27.01 17.91
N GLY A 6 28.66 26.89 18.66
CA GLY A 6 28.46 25.84 19.64
C GLY A 6 27.02 25.86 20.16
N VAL A 7 26.12 25.18 19.44
CA VAL A 7 24.75 24.88 19.86
C VAL A 7 24.81 23.97 21.08
N LEU A 8 24.18 24.34 22.20
CA LEU A 8 23.91 23.41 23.29
C LEU A 8 22.42 23.43 23.64
N THR A 9 21.82 22.32 23.26
CA THR A 9 20.50 21.76 23.47
C THR A 9 19.77 22.24 24.73
N THR A 10 18.59 22.84 24.55
CA THR A 10 17.59 23.04 25.59
C THR A 10 17.09 21.68 26.09
N VAL A 11 17.42 21.34 27.35
CA VAL A 11 16.77 20.27 28.10
C VAL A 11 15.40 20.78 28.53
N LEU A 12 14.33 20.20 27.98
CA LEU A 12 12.96 20.50 28.39
C LEU A 12 12.73 19.86 29.77
N ALA A 13 12.79 20.65 30.83
CA ALA A 13 12.39 20.23 32.17
C ALA A 13 10.86 20.16 32.23
N ILE A 14 10.30 18.94 32.30
CA ILE A 14 8.87 18.74 32.56
C ILE A 14 8.66 18.84 34.07
N THR A 15 8.19 19.98 34.54
CA THR A 15 7.75 20.17 35.92
C THR A 15 6.36 19.54 36.10
N VAL A 16 6.29 18.38 36.75
CA VAL A 16 5.04 17.77 37.17
C VAL A 16 4.59 18.44 38.48
N ILE A 17 3.55 19.27 38.41
CA ILE A 17 2.87 19.81 39.60
C ILE A 17 1.93 18.72 40.11
N GLY A 18 2.34 18.04 41.17
CA GLY A 18 1.47 17.15 41.95
C GLY A 18 0.83 17.91 43.11
N ALA A 19 -0.50 17.96 43.16
CA ALA A 19 -1.24 18.21 44.38
C ALA A 19 -1.95 16.92 44.79
N LEU A 20 -1.52 16.37 45.93
CA LEU A 20 -2.08 15.19 46.59
C LEU A 20 -3.55 15.41 47.00
N THR A 21 -4.36 14.35 46.92
CA THR A 21 -4.86 13.63 48.11
C THR A 21 -5.44 12.28 47.68
N VAL A 22 -4.81 11.16 48.02
CA VAL A 22 -5.47 9.84 47.99
C VAL A 22 -5.14 9.10 49.27
N GLY A 23 -6.19 8.75 50.02
CA GLY A 23 -6.12 7.85 51.16
C GLY A 23 -5.48 6.52 50.78
N ALA A 24 -4.80 5.92 51.75
CA ALA A 24 -3.77 4.89 51.63
C ALA A 24 -4.20 3.51 51.06
N ILE A 25 -5.28 3.39 50.30
CA ILE A 25 -5.76 2.10 49.74
C ILE A 25 -5.58 2.04 48.20
N GLY A 26 -5.42 3.18 47.51
CA GLY A 26 -5.33 3.22 46.04
C GLY A 26 -3.92 3.19 45.43
N ALA A 27 -2.85 3.29 46.23
CA ALA A 27 -1.49 3.50 45.70
C ALA A 27 -0.86 2.26 45.06
N ASN A 28 -1.16 1.05 45.56
CA ASN A 28 -0.56 -0.18 45.03
C ASN A 28 -1.13 -0.58 43.65
N ASN A 29 -2.44 -0.41 43.42
CA ASN A 29 -3.04 -0.72 42.11
C ASN A 29 -2.66 0.30 41.04
N LEU A 30 -2.57 1.59 41.36
CA LEU A 30 -2.13 2.60 40.39
C LEU A 30 -0.65 2.42 40.01
N PHE A 31 0.20 1.99 40.95
CA PHE A 31 1.61 1.76 40.69
C PHE A 31 1.83 0.55 39.77
N GLN A 32 1.05 -0.53 39.93
CA GLN A 32 1.13 -1.70 39.04
C GLN A 32 0.63 -1.39 37.62
N ILE A 33 -0.50 -0.70 37.48
CA ILE A 33 -1.02 -0.28 36.17
C ILE A 33 -0.02 0.64 35.45
N SER A 34 0.61 1.59 36.19
CA SER A 34 1.64 2.47 35.63
C SER A 34 2.90 1.72 35.18
N GLN A 35 3.28 0.62 35.83
CA GLN A 35 4.42 -0.20 35.39
C GLN A 35 4.08 -1.04 34.16
N GLU A 36 2.89 -1.64 34.10
CA GLU A 36 2.45 -2.43 32.94
C GLU A 36 2.32 -1.58 31.66
N GLU A 37 1.78 -0.36 31.77
CA GLU A 37 1.71 0.58 30.64
C GLU A 37 3.10 1.06 30.20
N SER A 38 4.03 1.29 31.14
CA SER A 38 5.41 1.62 30.83
C SER A 38 6.12 0.49 30.09
N GLU A 39 5.91 -0.76 30.50
CA GLU A 39 6.48 -1.93 29.82
C GLU A 39 5.88 -2.16 28.43
N ALA A 40 4.57 -1.97 28.26
CA ALA A 40 3.90 -2.08 26.97
C ALA A 40 4.41 -1.01 25.98
N ASN A 41 4.57 0.22 26.44
CA ASN A 41 5.11 1.32 25.63
C ASN A 41 6.59 1.10 25.25
N LEU A 42 7.39 0.53 26.16
CA LEU A 42 8.76 0.16 25.88
C LEU A 42 8.85 -0.97 24.83
N LYS A 43 8.01 -2.01 24.95
CA LYS A 43 7.93 -3.12 23.98
C LYS A 43 7.49 -2.63 22.59
N ALA A 44 6.50 -1.75 22.52
CA ALA A 44 6.05 -1.15 21.27
C ALA A 44 7.14 -0.29 20.61
N GLY A 45 7.88 0.50 21.39
CA GLY A 45 9.01 1.29 20.89
C GLY A 45 10.16 0.43 20.34
N ILE A 46 10.48 -0.69 21.01
CA ILE A 46 11.48 -1.65 20.53
C ILE A 46 11.01 -2.30 19.22
N GLN A 47 9.74 -2.68 19.12
CA GLN A 47 9.18 -3.29 17.91
C GLN A 47 9.18 -2.32 16.72
N ALA A 48 8.89 -1.04 16.94
CA ALA A 48 8.96 0.00 15.91
C ALA A 48 10.40 0.22 15.43
N ASN A 49 11.39 0.23 16.33
CA ASN A 49 12.80 0.32 15.95
C ASN A 49 13.26 -0.88 15.14
N LEU A 50 12.86 -2.11 15.52
CA LEU A 50 13.16 -3.33 14.77
C LEU A 50 12.55 -3.32 13.36
N ILE A 51 11.36 -2.75 13.18
CA ILE A 51 10.73 -2.58 11.87
C ILE A 51 11.53 -1.57 11.04
N SER A 52 11.90 -0.43 11.64
CA SER A 52 12.71 0.60 10.98
C SER A 52 14.10 0.09 10.54
N GLU A 53 14.74 -0.75 11.35
CA GLU A 53 16.02 -1.38 11.03
C GLU A 53 15.87 -2.41 9.88
N LYS A 54 14.81 -3.23 9.90
CA LYS A 54 14.53 -4.17 8.81
C LYS A 54 14.19 -3.48 7.49
N GLU A 55 13.48 -2.35 7.53
CA GLU A 55 13.22 -1.54 6.33
C GLU A 55 14.52 -0.98 5.74
N LYS A 56 15.46 -0.52 6.58
CA LYS A 56 16.79 -0.07 6.14
C LYS A 56 17.63 -1.21 5.56
N GLU A 57 17.63 -2.39 6.18
CA GLU A 57 18.34 -3.56 5.66
C GLU A 57 17.78 -4.03 4.31
N MET A 58 16.45 -4.00 4.15
CA MET A 58 15.78 -4.33 2.88
C MET A 58 16.14 -3.32 1.79
N ASP A 59 16.16 -2.02 2.11
CA ASP A 59 16.58 -0.96 1.19
C ASP A 59 18.06 -1.09 0.78
N GLU A 60 18.96 -1.45 1.70
CA GLU A 60 20.36 -1.71 1.38
C GLU A 60 20.53 -2.97 0.51
N LYS A 61 19.77 -4.03 0.78
CA LYS A 61 19.79 -5.25 -0.04
C LYS A 61 19.30 -4.98 -1.46
N ILE A 62 18.21 -4.22 -1.62
CA ILE A 62 17.70 -3.80 -2.93
C ILE A 62 18.77 -2.97 -3.68
N LYS A 63 19.42 -2.01 -3.00
CA LYS A 63 20.51 -1.22 -3.61
C LYS A 63 21.66 -2.13 -4.05
N LYS A 64 22.07 -3.09 -3.22
CA LYS A 64 23.17 -4.00 -3.53
C LYS A 64 22.84 -4.92 -4.71
N GLU A 65 21.63 -5.48 -4.76
CA GLU A 65 21.17 -6.28 -5.90
C GLU A 65 21.10 -5.45 -7.20
N MET A 66 20.72 -4.17 -7.12
CA MET A 66 20.78 -3.25 -8.27
C MET A 66 22.21 -3.00 -8.75
N TYR A 67 23.18 -2.85 -7.83
CA TYR A 67 24.59 -2.67 -8.19
C TYR A 67 25.21 -3.94 -8.80
N GLU A 68 24.95 -5.12 -8.23
CA GLU A 68 25.48 -6.41 -8.73
C GLU A 68 24.89 -6.81 -10.09
N ASN A 69 23.61 -6.49 -10.33
CA ASN A 69 22.98 -6.72 -11.62
C ASN A 69 23.53 -5.78 -12.71
N ASN A 70 23.91 -4.54 -12.35
CA ASN A 70 24.59 -3.63 -13.27
C ASN A 70 26.01 -4.11 -13.63
N GLU A 71 26.74 -4.75 -12.72
CA GLU A 71 28.09 -5.27 -13.00
C GLU A 71 28.07 -6.49 -13.96
N LYS A 72 27.03 -7.34 -13.88
CA LYS A 72 26.86 -8.48 -14.79
C LYS A 72 26.53 -8.07 -16.23
N VAL A 73 25.94 -6.90 -16.44
CA VAL A 73 25.56 -6.38 -17.78
C VAL A 73 26.76 -5.83 -18.56
N VAL A 74 27.92 -5.61 -17.93
CA VAL A 74 29.11 -5.00 -18.55
C VAL A 74 29.96 -5.99 -19.39
N LYS A 75 29.62 -7.29 -19.47
CA LYS A 75 30.44 -8.31 -20.16
C LYS A 75 29.89 -8.88 -21.47
N SER A 76 28.79 -8.36 -22.00
CA SER A 76 28.32 -8.73 -23.35
C SER A 76 28.39 -7.52 -24.28
N ASP A 77 29.14 -7.66 -25.38
CA ASP A 77 29.33 -6.64 -26.42
C ASP A 77 28.03 -6.36 -27.21
N VAL A 78 27.01 -5.82 -26.55
CA VAL A 78 25.86 -5.19 -27.20
C VAL A 78 25.94 -3.71 -26.91
N LYS A 79 26.19 -2.92 -27.95
CA LYS A 79 26.19 -1.45 -27.90
C LYS A 79 24.77 -0.95 -27.59
N LEU A 80 24.37 -0.99 -26.32
CA LEU A 80 23.21 -0.28 -25.80
C LEU A 80 23.61 1.16 -25.51
N ALA A 81 22.84 2.10 -26.05
CA ALA A 81 22.87 3.49 -25.63
C ALA A 81 22.70 3.58 -24.09
N PRO A 82 23.35 4.55 -23.41
CA PRO A 82 23.34 4.63 -21.96
C PRO A 82 21.91 4.72 -21.43
N GLN A 83 21.43 3.65 -20.81
CA GLN A 83 20.18 3.68 -20.06
C GLN A 83 20.46 4.36 -18.72
N THR A 84 20.19 5.66 -18.68
CA THR A 84 20.09 6.42 -17.44
C THR A 84 19.14 5.66 -16.51
N PRO A 85 19.45 5.51 -15.20
CA PRO A 85 18.44 5.09 -14.23
C PRO A 85 17.23 5.99 -14.43
N ILE A 86 16.09 5.43 -14.82
CA ILE A 86 14.87 6.22 -15.06
C ILE A 86 14.38 6.66 -13.69
N GLU A 87 14.96 7.75 -13.18
CA GLU A 87 14.39 8.45 -12.05
C GLU A 87 12.98 8.88 -12.46
N LEU A 88 11.97 8.49 -11.68
CA LEU A 88 10.60 8.92 -11.92
C LEU A 88 10.58 10.45 -12.02
N SER A 89 10.01 10.97 -13.09
CA SER A 89 9.88 12.42 -13.27
C SER A 89 9.09 13.02 -12.10
N ALA A 90 9.27 14.32 -11.85
CA ALA A 90 8.55 15.01 -10.79
C ALA A 90 7.02 14.83 -10.92
N GLU A 91 6.52 14.85 -12.16
CA GLU A 91 5.10 14.63 -12.47
C GLU A 91 4.63 13.24 -12.06
N LYS A 92 5.42 12.20 -12.39
CA LYS A 92 5.11 10.81 -12.00
C LYS A 92 5.15 10.61 -10.49
N LYS A 93 6.07 11.29 -9.78
CA LYS A 93 6.13 11.25 -8.30
C LYS A 93 4.88 11.86 -7.68
N VAL A 94 4.41 13.00 -8.20
CA VAL A 94 3.15 13.63 -7.76
C VAL A 94 1.94 12.75 -8.05
N GLU A 95 1.88 12.15 -9.23
CA GLU A 95 0.78 11.25 -9.58
C GLU A 95 0.77 10.00 -8.69
N LEU A 96 1.94 9.42 -8.41
CA LEU A 96 2.09 8.27 -7.52
C LEU A 96 1.61 8.59 -6.10
N ASP A 97 1.98 9.75 -5.55
CA ASP A 97 1.51 10.20 -4.22
C ASP A 97 -0.02 10.37 -4.19
N LYS A 98 -0.61 10.94 -5.23
CA LYS A 98 -2.08 11.06 -5.38
C LYS A 98 -2.76 9.69 -5.29
N TRP A 99 -2.29 8.70 -6.05
CA TRP A 99 -2.91 7.37 -6.05
C TRP A 99 -2.65 6.60 -4.76
N THR A 100 -1.50 6.81 -4.12
CA THR A 100 -1.18 6.23 -2.82
C THR A 100 -2.12 6.76 -1.74
N LYS A 101 -2.30 8.09 -1.66
CA LYS A 101 -3.26 8.73 -0.75
C LYS A 101 -4.69 8.30 -1.03
N LYS A 102 -5.09 8.24 -2.31
CA LYS A 102 -6.42 7.75 -2.70
C LYS A 102 -6.64 6.33 -2.19
N GLY A 103 -5.66 5.45 -2.35
CA GLY A 103 -5.70 4.09 -1.81
C GLY A 103 -5.92 4.07 -0.30
N GLN A 104 -5.12 4.83 0.45
CA GLN A 104 -5.27 4.94 1.90
C GLN A 104 -6.67 5.41 2.33
N THR A 105 -7.24 6.42 1.65
CA THR A 105 -8.62 6.87 1.90
C THR A 105 -9.66 5.78 1.64
N HIS A 106 -9.41 4.89 0.69
CA HIS A 106 -10.29 3.74 0.37
C HIS A 106 -9.92 2.47 1.15
N VAL A 107 -8.98 2.57 2.12
CA VAL A 107 -8.47 1.43 2.90
C VAL A 107 -7.91 0.33 1.98
N GLY A 108 -7.08 0.71 1.01
CA GLY A 108 -6.50 -0.22 0.04
C GLY A 108 -5.41 0.36 -0.84
N VAL A 109 -5.14 -0.31 -1.96
CA VAL A 109 -4.08 0.05 -2.91
C VAL A 109 -4.59 -0.05 -4.33
N PHE A 110 -4.43 1.02 -5.11
CA PHE A 110 -4.70 1.03 -6.55
C PHE A 110 -3.51 0.43 -7.34
N LYS A 111 -3.32 -0.89 -7.24
CA LYS A 111 -2.13 -1.62 -7.70
C LYS A 111 -1.79 -1.36 -9.16
N ARG A 112 -2.75 -1.49 -10.08
CA ARG A 112 -2.51 -1.26 -11.52
C ARG A 112 -2.00 0.15 -11.79
N LYS A 113 -2.63 1.19 -11.23
CA LYS A 113 -2.22 2.58 -11.50
C LYS A 113 -0.83 2.90 -10.97
N VAL A 114 -0.50 2.43 -9.76
CA VAL A 114 0.85 2.53 -9.21
C VAL A 114 1.88 1.87 -10.13
N GLN A 115 1.56 0.69 -10.66
CA GLN A 115 2.43 -0.03 -11.58
C GLN A 115 2.55 0.63 -12.96
N GLN A 116 1.48 1.28 -13.45
CA GLN A 116 1.52 2.05 -14.69
C GLN A 116 2.39 3.30 -14.56
N ILE A 117 2.24 4.06 -13.47
CA ILE A 117 3.02 5.28 -13.22
C ILE A 117 4.51 4.94 -13.08
N SER A 118 4.81 3.85 -12.37
CA SER A 118 6.18 3.35 -12.21
C SER A 118 6.76 2.69 -13.47
N GLY A 119 5.98 2.53 -14.54
CA GLY A 119 6.42 1.94 -15.80
C GLY A 119 6.54 0.41 -15.80
N LYS A 120 6.04 -0.27 -14.77
CA LYS A 120 6.01 -1.75 -14.69
C LYS A 120 4.96 -2.35 -15.60
N ILE A 121 3.85 -1.64 -15.82
CA ILE A 121 2.77 -2.03 -16.73
C ILE A 121 2.57 -0.92 -17.76
N PRO A 122 2.41 -1.22 -19.07
CA PRO A 122 2.06 -0.21 -20.07
C PRO A 122 0.74 0.51 -19.73
N SER A 123 0.66 1.81 -20.01
CA SER A 123 -0.56 2.59 -19.76
C SER A 123 -1.79 2.05 -20.51
N GLY A 124 -1.59 1.54 -21.72
CA GLY A 124 -2.63 0.89 -22.54
C GLY A 124 -2.66 -0.64 -22.43
N ALA A 125 -2.15 -1.23 -21.35
CA ALA A 125 -2.24 -2.67 -21.14
C ALA A 125 -3.70 -3.14 -21.19
N LYS A 126 -3.93 -4.32 -21.79
CA LYS A 126 -5.27 -4.89 -21.99
C LYS A 126 -6.03 -4.96 -20.66
N ARG A 127 -7.34 -4.73 -20.75
CA ARG A 127 -8.33 -4.99 -19.71
C ARG A 127 -9.25 -6.11 -20.18
N VAL A 128 -9.76 -6.90 -19.25
CA VAL A 128 -10.81 -7.86 -19.56
C VAL A 128 -12.08 -7.12 -20.02
N SER A 129 -12.79 -7.64 -21.01
CA SER A 129 -14.12 -7.13 -21.37
C SER A 129 -15.21 -7.73 -20.48
N LEU A 130 -16.40 -7.13 -20.45
CA LEU A 130 -17.52 -7.67 -19.68
C LEU A 130 -17.92 -9.09 -20.13
N ALA A 131 -17.92 -9.34 -21.45
CA ALA A 131 -18.26 -10.64 -22.01
C ALA A 131 -17.23 -11.71 -21.58
N GLU A 132 -15.93 -11.43 -21.73
CA GLU A 132 -14.85 -12.32 -21.28
C GLU A 132 -14.94 -12.56 -19.76
N ALA A 133 -15.21 -11.52 -18.97
CA ALA A 133 -15.33 -11.65 -17.53
C ALA A 133 -16.50 -12.56 -17.13
N LYS A 134 -17.69 -12.37 -17.73
CA LYS A 134 -18.85 -13.23 -17.47
C LYS A 134 -18.57 -14.68 -17.85
N GLU A 135 -17.98 -14.92 -19.02
CA GLU A 135 -17.61 -16.26 -19.47
C GLU A 135 -16.61 -16.94 -18.51
N ILE A 136 -15.58 -16.22 -18.06
CA ILE A 136 -14.61 -16.73 -17.08
C ILE A 136 -15.30 -17.07 -15.76
N ILE A 137 -16.14 -16.18 -15.25
CA ILE A 137 -16.80 -16.35 -13.94
C ILE A 137 -17.82 -17.49 -13.99
N GLU A 138 -18.59 -17.61 -15.06
CA GLU A 138 -19.60 -18.66 -15.21
C GLU A 138 -18.96 -20.05 -15.23
N ASN A 139 -17.84 -20.21 -15.96
CA ASN A 139 -17.22 -21.50 -16.24
C ASN A 139 -16.16 -21.95 -15.21
N ASN A 140 -15.94 -21.20 -14.13
CA ASN A 140 -14.89 -21.51 -13.15
C ASN A 140 -15.37 -21.33 -11.71
N ASP A 141 -14.70 -21.98 -10.76
CA ASP A 141 -14.86 -21.68 -9.33
C ASP A 141 -14.28 -20.29 -9.00
N PHE A 142 -14.57 -19.80 -7.79
CA PHE A 142 -14.18 -18.45 -7.36
C PHE A 142 -12.67 -18.18 -7.53
N GLU A 143 -11.80 -19.06 -7.04
CA GLU A 143 -10.35 -18.83 -7.06
C GLU A 143 -9.81 -18.90 -8.49
N THR A 144 -10.27 -19.88 -9.26
CA THR A 144 -9.87 -20.02 -10.66
C THR A 144 -10.34 -18.84 -11.51
N ALA A 145 -11.55 -18.32 -11.26
CA ALA A 145 -12.07 -17.14 -11.94
C ALA A 145 -11.21 -15.91 -11.65
N LEU A 146 -10.86 -15.63 -10.39
CA LEU A 146 -10.00 -14.50 -10.03
C LEU A 146 -8.62 -14.61 -10.68
N LYS A 147 -8.01 -15.79 -10.66
CA LYS A 147 -6.72 -16.01 -11.31
C LYS A 147 -6.76 -15.70 -12.81
N LYS A 148 -7.79 -16.19 -13.52
CA LYS A 148 -7.95 -15.93 -14.96
C LYS A 148 -8.24 -14.45 -15.27
N LEU A 149 -9.00 -13.78 -14.43
CA LEU A 149 -9.22 -12.32 -14.54
C LEU A 149 -7.90 -11.56 -14.35
N GLU A 150 -7.06 -11.98 -13.41
CA GLU A 150 -5.74 -11.39 -13.17
C GLU A 150 -4.76 -11.68 -14.32
N GLU A 151 -4.78 -12.87 -14.93
CA GLU A 151 -3.94 -13.18 -16.09
C GLU A 151 -4.19 -12.22 -17.27
N ILE A 152 -5.46 -11.87 -17.54
CA ILE A 152 -5.81 -10.90 -18.60
C ILE A 152 -5.44 -9.47 -18.18
N ASN A 153 -5.73 -9.11 -16.93
CA ASN A 153 -5.47 -7.77 -16.42
C ASN A 153 -4.02 -7.58 -15.96
N ILE A 154 -3.15 -8.58 -15.96
CA ILE A 154 -1.79 -8.57 -15.36
C ILE A 154 -1.80 -8.42 -13.83
N THR A 155 -2.64 -7.56 -13.28
CA THR A 155 -2.79 -7.27 -11.85
C THR A 155 -4.17 -6.64 -11.61
N PRO A 156 -4.78 -6.79 -10.41
CA PRO A 156 -6.00 -6.08 -10.07
C PRO A 156 -5.80 -4.55 -10.06
N ASP A 157 -6.87 -3.82 -10.32
CA ASP A 157 -6.87 -2.36 -10.25
C ASP A 157 -6.87 -1.89 -8.80
N PHE A 158 -7.60 -2.57 -7.91
CA PHE A 158 -7.67 -2.27 -6.49
C PHE A 158 -7.66 -3.55 -5.64
N GLU A 159 -6.95 -3.50 -4.52
CA GLU A 159 -7.05 -4.47 -3.43
C GLU A 159 -7.16 -3.73 -2.09
N GLY A 160 -8.11 -4.10 -1.25
CA GLY A 160 -8.29 -3.46 0.06
C GLY A 160 -9.64 -3.75 0.68
N GLY A 161 -10.12 -2.85 1.52
CA GLY A 161 -11.40 -2.93 2.21
C GLY A 161 -11.27 -2.88 3.72
N SER A 162 -12.33 -2.42 4.37
CA SER A 162 -12.42 -2.32 5.83
C SER A 162 -13.31 -3.44 6.37
N GLY A 163 -12.69 -4.53 6.80
CA GLY A 163 -13.38 -5.70 7.36
C GLY A 163 -13.70 -6.81 6.36
N LEU A 164 -13.63 -6.53 5.06
CA LEU A 164 -13.71 -7.52 3.96
C LEU A 164 -12.59 -7.26 2.97
N SER A 165 -12.05 -8.32 2.39
CA SER A 165 -11.01 -8.28 1.36
C SER A 165 -11.67 -8.15 -0.01
N LEU A 166 -11.63 -6.93 -0.53
CA LEU A 166 -12.13 -6.54 -1.83
C LEU A 166 -11.02 -6.59 -2.88
N VAL A 167 -11.35 -7.12 -4.05
CA VAL A 167 -10.50 -7.05 -5.25
C VAL A 167 -11.31 -6.50 -6.40
N GLU A 168 -10.79 -5.49 -7.09
CA GLU A 168 -11.43 -4.94 -8.27
C GLU A 168 -10.59 -5.16 -9.53
N TYR A 169 -11.27 -5.52 -10.61
CA TYR A 169 -10.74 -5.50 -11.98
C TYR A 169 -11.57 -4.54 -12.81
N TRP A 170 -10.98 -3.44 -13.27
CA TRP A 170 -11.69 -2.42 -14.03
C TRP A 170 -11.76 -2.79 -15.51
N LEU A 171 -12.95 -2.63 -16.07
CA LEU A 171 -13.29 -2.87 -17.48
C LEU A 171 -12.99 -1.63 -18.34
N ASP A 172 -12.74 -0.48 -17.70
CA ASP A 172 -12.33 0.77 -18.31
C ASP A 172 -11.17 1.43 -17.52
N ASP A 173 -10.67 2.56 -18.02
CA ASP A 173 -9.53 3.25 -17.42
C ASP A 173 -9.85 4.09 -16.18
N ASN A 174 -11.14 4.35 -15.93
CA ASN A 174 -11.63 5.25 -14.88
C ASN A 174 -12.18 4.50 -13.66
N GLY A 175 -12.44 3.19 -13.78
CA GLY A 175 -13.11 2.38 -12.78
C GLY A 175 -14.63 2.58 -12.72
N THR A 176 -15.20 3.17 -13.77
CA THR A 176 -16.64 3.41 -13.88
C THR A 176 -17.40 2.11 -14.10
N GLU A 177 -16.76 1.12 -14.71
CA GLU A 177 -17.27 -0.21 -14.96
C GLU A 177 -16.23 -1.25 -14.48
N ARG A 178 -16.64 -2.17 -13.61
CA ARG A 178 -15.71 -3.08 -12.92
C ARG A 178 -16.33 -4.39 -12.45
N ILE A 179 -15.46 -5.39 -12.29
CA ILE A 179 -15.74 -6.62 -11.54
C ILE A 179 -15.22 -6.42 -10.11
N LEU A 180 -16.07 -6.66 -9.12
CA LEU A 180 -15.73 -6.60 -7.70
C LEU A 180 -15.87 -8.00 -7.08
N ALA A 181 -14.80 -8.50 -6.47
CA ALA A 181 -14.82 -9.74 -5.71
C ALA A 181 -14.70 -9.46 -4.21
N VAL A 182 -15.50 -10.16 -3.41
CA VAL A 182 -15.44 -10.17 -1.95
C VAL A 182 -14.93 -11.55 -1.53
N LYS A 183 -13.67 -11.64 -1.08
CA LYS A 183 -13.00 -12.95 -0.89
C LYS A 183 -13.65 -13.80 0.18
N GLU A 184 -14.00 -13.20 1.32
CA GLU A 184 -14.58 -13.91 2.47
C GLU A 184 -15.94 -14.52 2.13
N GLU A 185 -16.72 -13.83 1.28
CA GLU A 185 -18.05 -14.28 0.85
C GLU A 185 -18.00 -15.10 -0.45
N LYS A 186 -16.82 -15.26 -1.07
CA LYS A 186 -16.63 -15.88 -2.39
C LYS A 186 -17.62 -15.38 -3.46
N THR A 187 -18.01 -14.12 -3.33
CA THR A 187 -19.04 -13.50 -4.16
C THR A 187 -18.39 -12.56 -5.16
N ILE A 188 -18.84 -12.59 -6.42
CA ILE A 188 -18.36 -11.73 -7.50
C ILE A 188 -19.53 -10.92 -8.05
N PHE A 189 -19.32 -9.62 -8.16
CA PHE A 189 -20.27 -8.65 -8.67
C PHE A 189 -19.74 -7.99 -9.94
N TYR A 190 -20.64 -7.64 -10.84
CA TYR A 190 -20.44 -6.60 -11.82
C TYR A 190 -21.03 -5.28 -11.30
N LYS A 191 -20.27 -4.19 -11.45
CA LYS A 191 -20.67 -2.85 -11.05
C LYS A 191 -20.44 -1.85 -12.17
N LYS A 192 -21.42 -0.98 -12.41
CA LYS A 192 -21.32 0.13 -13.36
C LYS A 192 -21.94 1.41 -12.80
N MET A 193 -21.19 2.50 -12.81
CA MET A 193 -21.69 3.84 -12.50
C MET A 193 -22.70 4.28 -13.56
N VAL A 194 -23.79 4.89 -13.11
CA VAL A 194 -24.83 5.47 -13.97
C VAL A 194 -24.80 7.00 -13.78
N ASP A 195 -24.67 7.72 -14.90
CA ASP A 195 -24.18 9.10 -14.99
C ASP A 195 -24.96 10.15 -14.17
N ASP A 196 -26.18 9.86 -13.72
CA ASP A 196 -27.08 10.91 -13.23
C ASP A 196 -27.18 11.06 -11.71
N LEU A 197 -26.70 10.12 -10.87
CA LEU A 197 -27.00 10.15 -9.42
C LEU A 197 -25.94 9.55 -8.48
N ASN A 198 -24.70 9.29 -8.92
CA ASN A 198 -23.78 8.38 -8.20
C ASN A 198 -24.41 7.00 -7.93
N ALA A 199 -25.36 6.59 -8.76
CA ALA A 199 -26.00 5.30 -8.65
C ALA A 199 -25.11 4.23 -9.30
N GLU A 200 -24.96 3.08 -8.65
CA GLU A 200 -24.29 1.92 -9.23
C GLU A 200 -25.35 0.89 -9.67
N LYS A 201 -25.31 0.48 -10.93
CA LYS A 201 -25.91 -0.79 -11.35
C LYS A 201 -25.05 -1.91 -10.79
N VAL A 202 -25.66 -2.83 -10.04
CA VAL A 202 -24.99 -3.99 -9.44
C VAL A 202 -25.67 -5.27 -9.92
N GLU A 203 -24.86 -6.22 -10.40
CA GLU A 203 -25.30 -7.56 -10.79
C GLU A 203 -24.44 -8.59 -10.07
N ILE A 204 -25.05 -9.59 -9.43
CA ILE A 204 -24.31 -10.72 -8.84
C ILE A 204 -23.97 -11.69 -9.96
N LEU A 205 -22.68 -11.96 -10.17
CA LEU A 205 -22.19 -12.90 -11.19
C LEU A 205 -21.88 -14.28 -10.60
N LYS A 206 -21.47 -14.35 -9.32
CA LYS A 206 -21.21 -15.61 -8.61
C LYS A 206 -21.40 -15.44 -7.11
N LYS A 207 -21.83 -16.52 -6.45
CA LYS A 207 -21.93 -16.68 -4.99
C LYS A 207 -21.57 -18.13 -4.62
#